data_AF-A0A3P7QUH6-F1
#
_entry.id   AF-A0A3P7QUH6-F1
#
_cell.length_a   1.000
_cell.length_b   1.000
_cell.length_c   1.000
_cell.angle_alpha   90.00
_cell.angle_beta   90.00
_cell.angle_gamma   90.00
#
_symmetry.space_group_name_H-M   'P 1'
#
loop_
_entity.id
_entity.type
_entity.pdbx_description
1 polymer ?
#
loop_
_entity_poly.entity_id
_entity_poly.type
_entity_poly.pdbx_seq_one_letter_code
_entity_poly.pdbx_strand_id
1 'polypeptide(L)'
;MLEPICYALLHFDKYCKLIRSTVDEEFYDKTGDFRIRPDIDPELLRISDEMAALEKKAEKARGNLAAKLNLDSIKLDSNGQLGFFYRVTLKEEKNIRKAKFITVLNTSKGSGVHFRDGDLGEINERHQVLNNIYRTAQQDLEKKVIATCGQSIFHSVA
;
A
#
# COMPACT_ATOMS: atom_id res chain seq x y z
N MET A 1 -27.00 34.41 21.45
CA MET A 1 -27.08 32.99 21.82
C MET A 1 -26.38 32.19 20.72
N LEU A 2 -25.07 31.96 20.86
CA LEU A 2 -24.23 31.26 19.87
C LEU A 2 -23.68 29.92 20.39
N GLU A 3 -23.99 29.58 21.65
CA GLU A 3 -23.45 28.40 22.34
C GLU A 3 -23.67 27.08 21.56
N PRO A 4 -24.83 26.81 20.92
CA PRO A 4 -25.01 25.60 20.13
C PRO A 4 -24.04 25.49 18.94
N ILE A 5 -23.76 26.63 18.28
CA ILE A 5 -22.84 26.70 17.14
C ILE A 5 -21.40 26.51 17.62
N CYS A 6 -21.01 27.18 18.71
CA CYS A 6 -19.68 27.02 19.31
C CYS A 6 -19.43 25.57 19.75
N TYR A 7 -20.43 24.91 20.34
CA TYR A 7 -20.34 23.51 20.75
C TYR A 7 -20.21 22.56 19.55
N ALA A 8 -21.01 22.76 18.50
CA ALA A 8 -20.91 21.99 17.27
C ALA A 8 -19.52 22.13 16.61
N LEU A 9 -18.97 23.35 16.54
CA LEU A 9 -17.63 23.61 16.02
C LEU A 9 -16.54 22.86 16.81
N LEU A 10 -16.64 22.85 18.14
CA LEU A 10 -15.69 22.13 19.00
C LEU A 10 -15.72 20.62 18.75
N HIS A 11 -16.91 20.03 18.59
CA HIS A 11 -17.04 18.60 18.29
C HIS A 11 -16.51 18.25 16.91
N PHE A 12 -16.78 19.10 15.92
CA PHE A 12 -16.26 18.91 14.58
C PHE A 12 -14.73 19.00 14.53
N ASP A 13 -14.12 19.94 15.27
CA ASP A 13 -12.67 20.02 15.40
C ASP A 13 -12.07 18.75 16.02
N LYS A 14 -12.68 18.20 17.07
CA LYS A 14 -12.28 16.92 17.67
C LYS A 14 -12.39 15.76 16.68
N TYR A 15 -13.47 15.71 15.91
CA TYR A 15 -13.66 14.71 14.86
C TYR A 15 -12.58 14.81 13.79
N CYS A 16 -12.30 16.01 13.26
CA CYS A 16 -11.25 16.21 12.26
C CYS A 16 -9.87 15.82 12.80
N LYS A 17 -9.57 16.13 14.06
CA LYS A 17 -8.31 15.71 14.71
C LYS A 17 -8.21 14.19 14.82
N LEU A 18 -9.28 13.51 15.23
CA LEU A 18 -9.33 12.05 15.28
C LEU A 18 -9.01 11.46 13.91
N ILE A 19 -9.75 11.86 12.86
CA ILE A 19 -9.53 11.35 11.50
C ILE A 19 -8.09 11.55 11.03
N ARG A 20 -7.53 12.77 11.17
CA ARG A 20 -6.13 13.06 10.79
C ARG A 20 -5.11 12.23 11.56
N SER A 21 -5.40 11.92 12.83
CA SER A 21 -4.55 11.07 13.67
C SER A 21 -4.74 9.57 13.42
N THR A 22 -5.75 9.17 12.64
CA THR A 22 -6.06 7.75 12.42
C THR A 22 -5.92 7.28 10.99
N VAL A 23 -6.12 8.16 10.00
CA VAL A 23 -6.07 7.82 8.57
C VAL A 23 -4.67 8.10 8.03
N ASP A 24 -4.13 7.14 7.29
CA ASP A 24 -2.82 7.27 6.64
C ASP A 24 -2.96 7.97 5.27
N GLU A 25 -2.86 9.29 5.30
CA GLU A 25 -2.91 10.13 4.08
C GLU A 25 -1.75 9.82 3.13
N GLU A 26 -0.55 9.54 3.65
CA GLU A 26 0.61 9.21 2.80
C GLU A 26 0.42 7.90 2.04
N PHE A 27 -0.23 6.92 2.67
CA PHE A 27 -0.56 5.66 2.00
C PHE A 27 -1.62 5.87 0.91
N TYR A 28 -2.62 6.71 1.16
CA TYR A 28 -3.63 7.07 0.17
C TYR A 28 -3.00 7.76 -1.04
N ASP A 29 -2.11 8.73 -0.82
CA ASP A 29 -1.43 9.44 -1.92
C ASP A 29 -0.59 8.49 -2.80
N LYS A 30 -0.01 7.44 -2.21
CA LYS A 30 0.82 6.45 -2.93
C LYS A 30 0.02 5.38 -3.66
N THR A 31 -1.07 4.91 -3.06
CA THR A 31 -1.77 3.68 -3.49
C THR A 31 -3.19 3.93 -3.99
N GLY A 32 -3.80 5.04 -3.59
CA GLY A 32 -5.21 5.34 -3.79
C GLY A 32 -6.16 4.67 -2.78
N ASP A 33 -5.62 3.87 -1.84
CA ASP A 33 -6.39 3.15 -0.83
C ASP A 33 -6.25 3.79 0.56
N PHE A 34 -7.29 3.67 1.38
CA PHE A 34 -7.26 4.13 2.77
C PHE A 34 -6.82 2.99 3.70
N ARG A 35 -6.04 3.34 4.72
CA ARG A 35 -5.72 2.46 5.85
C ARG A 35 -5.61 3.24 7.15
N ILE A 36 -5.70 2.52 8.27
CA ILE A 36 -5.35 3.04 9.58
C ILE A 36 -3.84 3.29 9.64
N ARG A 37 -3.43 4.41 10.25
CA ARG A 37 -2.01 4.75 10.42
C ARG A 37 -1.28 3.66 11.21
N PRO A 38 -0.08 3.24 10.77
CA PRO A 38 0.68 2.19 11.47
C PRO A 38 1.08 2.58 12.89
N ASP A 39 1.30 3.87 13.17
CA ASP A 39 1.80 4.39 14.45
C ASP A 39 0.77 4.34 15.60
N ILE A 40 -0.47 3.95 15.33
CA ILE A 40 -1.52 3.80 16.35
C ILE A 40 -1.33 2.53 17.18
N ASP A 41 -0.76 1.48 16.59
CA ASP A 41 -0.59 0.19 17.22
C ASP A 41 0.82 -0.37 16.96
N PRO A 42 1.56 -0.81 17.99
CA PRO A 42 2.92 -1.31 17.81
C PRO A 42 3.06 -2.48 16.84
N GLU A 43 2.05 -3.35 16.73
CA GLU A 43 2.10 -4.48 15.80
C GLU A 43 1.83 -4.02 14.37
N LEU A 44 0.90 -3.07 14.15
CA LEU A 44 0.73 -2.43 12.84
C LEU A 44 2.02 -1.72 12.39
N LEU A 45 2.67 -0.98 13.28
CA LEU A 45 3.95 -0.32 12.97
C LEU A 45 5.02 -1.34 12.57
N ARG A 46 5.16 -2.43 13.34
CA ARG A 46 6.11 -3.51 13.05
C ARG A 46 5.86 -4.14 11.68
N ILE A 47 4.60 -4.43 11.34
CA ILE A 47 4.24 -4.99 10.03
C ILE A 47 4.54 -3.98 8.91
N SER A 48 4.21 -2.71 9.11
CA SER A 48 4.48 -1.64 8.14
C SER A 48 5.98 -1.47 7.86
N ASP A 49 6.81 -1.50 8.89
CA ASP A 49 8.26 -1.42 8.73
C ASP A 49 8.82 -2.64 7.98
N GLU A 50 8.27 -3.83 8.24
CA GLU A 50 8.65 -5.05 7.53
C GLU A 50 8.25 -4.99 6.04
N MET A 51 7.07 -4.46 5.72
CA MET A 51 6.65 -4.21 4.33
C MET A 51 7.55 -3.19 3.64
N ALA A 52 7.88 -2.07 4.30
CA ALA A 52 8.80 -1.07 3.76
C ALA A 52 10.21 -1.62 3.52
N ALA A 53 10.67 -2.57 4.36
CA ALA A 53 11.93 -3.27 4.13
C ALA A 53 11.86 -4.20 2.89
N LEU A 54 10.72 -4.84 2.64
CA LEU A 54 10.51 -5.63 1.43
C LEU A 54 10.44 -4.78 0.17
N GLU A 55 9.81 -3.60 0.22
CA GLU A 55 9.80 -2.63 -0.89
C GLU A 55 11.22 -2.23 -1.29
N LYS A 56 12.09 -1.91 -0.31
CA LYS A 56 13.50 -1.60 -0.55
C LYS A 56 14.26 -2.80 -1.15
N LYS A 57 13.95 -4.02 -0.70
CA LYS A 57 14.53 -5.25 -1.27
C LYS A 57 14.06 -5.47 -2.71
N ALA A 58 12.80 -5.22 -3.02
CA ALA A 58 12.25 -5.32 -4.36
C ALA A 58 12.94 -4.34 -5.32
N GLU A 59 13.16 -3.09 -4.89
CA GLU A 59 13.87 -2.10 -5.71
C GLU A 59 15.35 -2.48 -5.92
N LYS A 60 16.00 -3.07 -4.92
CA LYS A 60 17.35 -3.63 -5.09
C LYS A 60 17.36 -4.81 -6.07
N ALA A 61 16.38 -5.71 -5.98
CA ALA A 61 16.23 -6.82 -6.92
C ALA A 61 16.01 -6.32 -8.35
N ARG A 62 15.21 -5.26 -8.54
CA ARG A 62 15.04 -4.57 -9.83
C ARG A 62 16.37 -4.12 -10.40
N GLY A 63 17.19 -3.43 -9.59
CA GLY A 63 18.52 -2.95 -10.02
C GLY A 63 19.46 -4.09 -10.42
N ASN A 64 19.49 -5.17 -9.64
CA ASN A 64 20.29 -6.36 -9.95
C ASN A 64 19.83 -7.02 -11.26
N LEU A 65 18.52 -7.11 -11.48
CA LEU A 65 17.96 -7.70 -12.70
C LEU A 65 18.23 -6.83 -13.93
N ALA A 66 18.08 -5.51 -13.80
CA ALA A 66 18.43 -4.54 -14.85
C ALA A 66 19.89 -4.68 -15.27
N ALA A 67 20.82 -4.78 -14.32
CA ALA A 67 22.24 -5.01 -14.60
C ALA A 67 22.48 -6.39 -15.25
N LYS A 68 21.85 -7.46 -14.75
CA LYS A 68 21.99 -8.83 -15.27
C LYS A 68 21.50 -8.96 -16.72
N LEU A 69 20.47 -8.22 -17.10
CA LEU A 69 19.91 -8.21 -18.45
C LEU A 69 20.47 -7.09 -19.33
N ASN A 70 21.34 -6.24 -18.79
CA ASN A 70 21.81 -5.01 -19.43
C ASN A 70 20.64 -4.15 -19.97
N LEU A 71 19.61 -3.96 -19.14
CA LEU A 71 18.35 -3.33 -19.51
C LEU A 71 17.86 -2.36 -18.42
N ASP A 72 18.28 -1.11 -18.51
CA ASP A 72 17.93 -0.05 -17.54
C ASP A 72 16.45 0.38 -17.59
N SER A 73 15.72 -0.03 -18.64
CA SER A 73 14.30 0.31 -18.81
C SER A 73 13.34 -0.48 -17.91
N ILE A 74 13.85 -1.44 -17.12
CA ILE A 74 13.05 -2.23 -16.18
C ILE A 74 12.56 -1.33 -15.04
N LYS A 75 11.25 -1.25 -14.89
CA LYS A 75 10.57 -0.58 -13.76
C LYS A 75 9.99 -1.62 -12.81
N LEU A 76 9.90 -1.26 -11.53
CA LEU A 76 9.14 -2.00 -10.52
C LEU A 76 7.82 -1.27 -10.33
N ASP A 77 6.72 -1.98 -10.52
CA ASP A 77 5.35 -1.49 -10.31
C ASP A 77 4.62 -2.44 -9.34
N SER A 78 3.48 -2.00 -8.81
CA SER A 78 2.60 -2.84 -7.99
C SER A 78 1.13 -2.54 -8.25
N ASN A 79 0.26 -3.52 -7.97
CA ASN A 79 -1.19 -3.31 -7.91
C ASN A 79 -1.87 -4.36 -7.01
N GLY A 80 -3.16 -4.16 -6.71
CA GLY A 80 -3.91 -5.05 -5.82
C GLY A 80 -4.10 -6.49 -6.31
N GLN A 81 -4.08 -6.73 -7.63
CA GLN A 81 -4.29 -8.09 -8.18
C GLN A 81 -3.01 -8.92 -8.17
N LEU A 82 -1.89 -8.32 -8.60
CA LEU A 82 -0.63 -9.02 -8.79
C LEU A 82 0.29 -8.86 -7.57
N GLY A 83 0.21 -7.75 -6.84
CA GLY A 83 1.30 -7.29 -5.97
C GLY A 83 2.43 -6.70 -6.80
N PHE A 84 3.69 -6.88 -6.40
CA PHE A 84 4.87 -6.39 -7.13
C PHE A 84 5.08 -7.12 -8.45
N PHE A 85 5.49 -6.39 -9.49
CA PHE A 85 5.93 -6.96 -10.76
C PHE A 85 6.91 -6.01 -11.46
N TYR A 86 7.74 -6.55 -12.33
CA TYR A 86 8.55 -5.74 -13.23
C TYR A 86 7.78 -5.38 -14.48
N ARG A 87 8.09 -4.22 -15.05
CA ARG A 87 7.52 -3.73 -16.30
C ARG A 87 8.60 -3.27 -17.26
N VAL A 88 8.46 -3.63 -18.53
CA VAL A 88 9.21 -3.06 -19.66
C VAL A 88 8.29 -2.73 -20.83
N THR A 89 8.80 -1.96 -21.79
CA THR A 89 8.06 -1.70 -23.04
C THR A 89 7.97 -2.95 -23.91
N LEU A 90 7.02 -3.00 -24.85
CA LEU A 90 6.87 -4.12 -25.79
C LEU A 90 8.10 -4.36 -26.68
N LYS A 91 8.95 -3.34 -26.88
CA LYS A 91 10.18 -3.49 -27.67
C LYS A 91 11.13 -4.53 -27.05
N GLU A 92 11.09 -4.66 -25.72
CA GLU A 92 11.94 -5.57 -24.96
C GLU A 92 11.37 -6.97 -24.78
N GLU A 93 10.14 -7.23 -25.27
CA GLU A 93 9.43 -8.49 -25.05
C GLU A 93 10.26 -9.72 -25.48
N LYS A 94 10.90 -9.64 -26.65
CA LYS A 94 11.74 -10.73 -27.16
C LYS A 94 12.93 -11.02 -26.26
N ASN A 95 13.50 -10.00 -25.60
CA ASN A 95 14.63 -10.16 -24.68
C ASN A 95 14.16 -10.82 -23.37
N ILE A 96 13.03 -10.36 -22.83
CA ILE A 96 12.42 -10.94 -21.62
C ILE A 96 12.05 -12.42 -21.83
N ARG A 97 11.40 -12.76 -22.95
CA ARG A 97 10.98 -14.15 -23.22
C ARG A 97 12.13 -15.13 -23.45
N LYS A 98 13.31 -14.65 -23.83
CA LYS A 98 14.51 -15.49 -23.97
C LYS A 98 15.13 -15.87 -22.62
N ALA A 99 14.90 -15.07 -21.58
CA ALA A 99 15.44 -15.32 -20.25
C ALA A 99 14.62 -16.39 -19.53
N LYS A 100 15.13 -17.62 -19.47
CA LYS A 100 14.42 -18.78 -18.91
C LYS A 100 14.08 -18.69 -17.41
N PHE A 101 14.75 -17.81 -16.68
CA PHE A 101 14.52 -17.59 -15.25
C PHE A 101 13.42 -16.54 -14.97
N ILE A 102 12.80 -16.01 -16.02
CA ILE A 102 11.72 -15.03 -15.94
C ILE A 102 10.38 -15.69 -16.22
N THR A 103 9.39 -15.35 -15.41
CA THR A 103 7.97 -15.66 -15.63
C THR A 103 7.25 -14.41 -16.13
N VAL A 104 6.72 -14.47 -17.35
CA VAL A 104 5.87 -13.40 -17.90
C VAL A 104 4.46 -13.57 -17.36
N LEU A 105 3.93 -12.50 -16.76
CA LEU A 105 2.59 -12.47 -16.15
C LEU A 105 1.53 -11.98 -17.13
N ASN A 106 1.83 -10.89 -17.85
CA ASN A 106 0.91 -10.28 -18.81
C ASN A 106 1.69 -9.55 -19.90
N THR A 107 1.10 -9.40 -21.07
CA THR A 107 1.64 -8.58 -22.17
C THR A 107 0.50 -7.91 -22.89
N SER A 108 0.51 -6.58 -22.98
CA SER A 108 -0.53 -5.84 -23.71
C SER A 108 -0.01 -4.55 -24.36
N LYS A 109 -0.72 -4.10 -25.41
CA LYS A 109 -0.47 -2.78 -26.02
C LYS A 109 -0.88 -1.69 -25.03
N GLY A 110 0.10 -0.88 -24.60
CA GLY A 110 -0.09 0.18 -23.60
C GLY A 110 0.57 -0.15 -22.25
N SER A 111 0.29 -1.34 -21.69
CA SER A 111 0.90 -1.74 -20.41
C SER A 111 2.32 -2.30 -20.59
N GLY A 112 2.70 -2.76 -21.79
CA GLY A 112 4.00 -3.40 -22.00
C GLY A 112 4.01 -4.84 -21.52
N VAL A 113 5.16 -5.31 -21.05
CA VAL A 113 5.37 -6.68 -20.55
C VAL A 113 5.50 -6.63 -19.04
N HIS A 114 4.62 -7.35 -18.33
CA HIS A 114 4.70 -7.55 -16.88
C HIS A 114 5.31 -8.92 -16.60
N PHE A 115 6.30 -8.99 -15.71
CA PHE A 115 7.04 -10.21 -15.44
C PHE A 115 7.67 -10.20 -14.04
N ARG A 116 8.18 -11.36 -13.62
CA ARG A 116 8.96 -11.54 -12.38
C ARG A 116 10.10 -12.52 -12.61
N ASP A 117 11.13 -12.41 -11.79
CA ASP A 117 12.07 -13.51 -11.52
C ASP A 117 11.74 -14.16 -10.17
N GLY A 118 12.51 -15.19 -9.80
CA GLY A 118 12.33 -15.89 -8.52
C GLY A 118 12.44 -14.97 -7.31
N ASP A 119 13.47 -14.11 -7.30
CA ASP A 119 13.74 -13.17 -6.21
C ASP A 119 12.55 -12.24 -5.94
N LEU A 120 11.99 -11.61 -6.98
CA LEU A 120 10.80 -10.76 -6.81
C LEU A 120 9.56 -11.57 -6.45
N GLY A 121 9.45 -12.81 -6.93
CA GLY A 121 8.38 -13.74 -6.56
C GLY A 121 8.30 -13.96 -5.04
N GLU A 122 9.41 -14.32 -4.41
CA GLU A 122 9.49 -14.54 -2.96
C GLU A 122 9.20 -13.26 -2.16
N ILE A 123 9.74 -12.12 -2.59
CA ILE A 123 9.48 -10.82 -1.96
C ILE A 123 7.99 -10.48 -2.05
N ASN A 124 7.38 -10.68 -3.21
CA ASN A 124 5.97 -10.42 -3.45
C ASN A 124 5.07 -11.28 -2.57
N GLU A 125 5.33 -12.59 -2.48
CA GLU A 125 4.55 -13.51 -1.65
C GLU A 125 4.57 -13.08 -0.18
N ARG A 126 5.76 -12.80 0.37
CA ARG A 126 5.87 -12.32 1.75
C ARG A 126 5.18 -10.98 1.95
N HIS A 127 5.33 -10.05 1.02
CA HIS A 127 4.67 -8.74 1.10
C HIS A 127 3.14 -8.88 1.07
N GLN A 128 2.59 -9.74 0.22
CA GLN A 128 1.15 -10.00 0.17
C GLN A 128 0.62 -10.64 1.46
N VAL A 129 1.38 -11.57 2.06
CA VAL A 129 1.05 -12.14 3.38
C VAL A 129 1.00 -11.05 4.44
N LEU A 130 2.03 -10.20 4.54
CA LEU A 130 2.05 -9.10 5.51
C LEU A 130 0.94 -8.08 5.27
N ASN A 131 0.64 -7.76 4.02
CA ASN A 131 -0.46 -6.84 3.69
C ASN A 131 -1.82 -7.42 4.12
N ASN A 132 -2.02 -8.74 3.97
CA ASN A 132 -3.22 -9.41 4.48
C ASN A 132 -3.27 -9.40 6.03
N ILE A 133 -2.14 -9.62 6.70
CA ILE A 133 -2.06 -9.57 8.17
C ILE A 133 -2.37 -8.15 8.66
N TYR A 134 -1.76 -7.13 8.05
CA TYR A 134 -2.02 -5.72 8.36
C TYR A 134 -3.51 -5.41 8.20
N ARG A 135 -4.11 -5.81 7.06
CA ARG A 135 -5.52 -5.59 6.79
C ARG A 135 -6.42 -6.22 7.84
N THR A 136 -6.11 -7.44 8.27
CA THR A 136 -6.90 -8.12 9.32
C THR A 136 -6.72 -7.43 10.68
N ALA A 137 -5.48 -7.08 11.04
CA ALA A 137 -5.17 -6.44 12.32
C ALA A 137 -5.84 -5.07 12.47
N GLN A 138 -5.93 -4.27 11.40
CA GLN A 138 -6.55 -2.96 11.47
C GLN A 138 -8.09 -2.99 11.59
N GLN A 139 -8.77 -4.09 11.24
CA GLN A 139 -10.25 -4.14 11.22
C GLN A 139 -10.90 -3.78 12.56
N ASP A 140 -10.30 -4.21 13.67
CA ASP A 140 -10.85 -3.88 14.99
C ASP A 140 -10.56 -2.44 15.40
N LEU A 141 -9.48 -1.85 14.91
CA LEU A 141 -9.20 -0.41 15.07
C LEU A 141 -10.15 0.42 14.21
N GLU A 142 -10.44 0.02 12.98
CA GLU A 142 -11.43 0.67 12.11
C GLU A 142 -12.80 0.74 12.79
N LYS A 143 -13.29 -0.40 13.34
CA LYS A 143 -14.56 -0.45 14.07
C LYS A 143 -14.57 0.51 15.26
N LYS A 144 -13.46 0.58 16.01
CA LYS A 144 -13.32 1.50 17.15
C LYS A 144 -13.37 2.97 16.69
N VAL A 145 -12.63 3.31 15.64
CA VAL A 145 -12.63 4.68 15.07
C VAL A 145 -14.05 5.07 14.62
N ILE A 146 -14.75 4.19 13.89
CA ILE A 146 -16.13 4.43 13.47
C ILE A 146 -17.06 4.64 14.67
N ALA A 147 -16.95 3.79 15.70
CA ALA A 147 -17.76 3.92 16.91
C ALA A 147 -17.50 5.24 17.66
N THR A 148 -16.23 5.63 17.82
CA THR A 148 -15.84 6.90 18.46
C THR A 148 -16.34 8.10 17.66
N CYS A 149 -16.21 8.06 16.33
CA CYS A 149 -16.75 9.07 15.43
C CYS A 149 -18.28 9.20 15.57
N GLY A 150 -19.00 8.08 15.60
CA GLY A 150 -20.45 8.08 15.81
C GLY A 150 -20.85 8.69 17.16
N GLN A 151 -20.22 8.25 18.24
CA GLN A 151 -20.54 8.75 19.59
C GLN A 151 -20.24 10.24 19.78
N SER A 152 -19.20 10.76 19.12
CA SER A 152 -18.82 12.17 19.18
C SER A 152 -19.86 13.09 18.53
N ILE A 153 -20.75 12.56 17.69
CA ILE A 153 -21.81 13.30 17.01
C ILE A 153 -23.14 13.24 17.80
N PHE A 154 -23.41 12.14 18.52
CA PHE A 154 -24.72 11.88 19.14
C PHE A 154 -24.85 12.26 20.63
N HIS A 155 -23.77 12.58 21.34
CA HIS A 155 -23.85 13.08 22.73
C HIS A 155 -24.39 14.52 22.88
N SER A 156 -24.95 15.09 21.80
CA SER A 156 -25.50 16.46 21.78
C SER A 156 -27.01 16.54 21.56
N VAL A 157 -27.75 15.42 21.64
CA VAL A 157 -29.20 15.39 21.36
C VAL A 157 -30.03 14.81 22.53
N ALA A 158 -29.50 14.79 23.75
CA ALA A 158 -30.24 14.41 24.95
C ALA A 158 -30.17 15.51 26.01
#